data_AF-A0A1X1P753-F1
#
_entry.id   AF-A0A1X1P753-F1
#
_cell.length_a   1.000
_cell.length_b   1.000
_cell.length_c   1.000
_cell.angle_alpha   90.00
_cell.angle_beta   90.00
_cell.angle_gamma   90.00
#
_symmetry.space_group_name_H-M   'P 1'
#
loop_
_entity.id
_entity.type
_entity.pdbx_description
1 polymer ?
#
loop_
_entity_poly.entity_id
_entity_poly.type
_entity_poly.pdbx_seq_one_letter_code
_entity_poly.pdbx_strand_id
1 'polypeptide(L)'
;MQKHALTATAAALAAALFAAGCTMAPHYKRPDAPVAQAYPAGGVYATQPGAAGARSANGQTAAAIGWREFFVDPRLQRLIEIALNNNRDLRVSVLNIEAARAQYQITRAGLFPTLDGTG
;
A
#
# COMPACT_ATOMS: atom_id res chain seq x y z
N MET A 1 12.31 -48.66 22.12
CA MET A 1 12.65 -48.20 20.75
C MET A 1 11.62 -47.21 20.17
N GLN A 2 10.31 -47.43 20.31
CA GLN A 2 9.25 -46.50 19.81
C GLN A 2 9.32 -45.06 20.34
N LYS A 3 9.67 -44.85 21.62
CA LYS A 3 9.72 -43.50 22.22
C LYS A 3 10.80 -42.61 21.59
N HIS A 4 11.95 -43.18 21.26
CA HIS A 4 13.05 -42.45 20.61
C HIS A 4 12.75 -42.15 19.13
N ALA A 5 11.99 -43.03 18.45
CA ALA A 5 11.52 -42.80 17.08
C ALA A 5 10.49 -41.66 17.00
N LEU A 6 9.60 -41.53 17.99
CA LEU A 6 8.61 -40.45 18.07
C LEU A 6 9.27 -39.09 18.39
N THR A 7 10.27 -39.06 19.28
CA THR A 7 11.01 -37.82 19.58
C THR A 7 11.89 -37.37 18.41
N ALA A 8 12.48 -38.30 17.66
CA ALA A 8 13.29 -37.99 16.48
C ALA A 8 12.44 -37.44 15.32
N THR A 9 11.23 -37.98 15.10
CA THR A 9 10.29 -37.46 14.09
C THR A 9 9.75 -36.08 14.47
N ALA A 10 9.42 -35.84 15.74
CA ALA A 10 9.01 -34.52 16.21
C ALA A 10 10.13 -33.45 16.07
N ALA A 11 11.37 -33.82 16.36
CA ALA A 11 12.52 -32.92 16.21
C ALA A 11 12.82 -32.60 14.73
N ALA A 12 12.69 -33.58 13.83
CA ALA A 12 12.86 -33.38 12.39
C ALA A 12 11.76 -32.47 11.81
N LEU A 13 10.51 -32.63 12.26
CA LEU A 13 9.39 -31.77 11.85
C LEU A 13 9.61 -30.33 12.32
N ALA A 14 10.06 -30.13 13.56
CA ALA A 14 10.40 -28.82 14.10
C ALA A 14 11.55 -28.16 13.32
N ALA A 15 12.62 -28.90 13.00
CA ALA A 15 13.74 -28.39 12.21
C ALA A 15 13.33 -27.98 10.78
N ALA A 16 12.45 -28.75 10.14
CA ALA A 16 11.91 -28.40 8.83
C ALA A 16 11.05 -27.12 8.85
N LEU A 17 10.28 -26.91 9.93
CA LEU A 17 9.52 -25.67 10.15
C LEU A 17 10.44 -24.44 10.32
N PHE A 18 11.59 -24.58 10.98
CA PHE A 18 12.55 -23.48 11.13
C PHE A 18 13.31 -23.15 9.84
N ALA A 19 13.50 -24.11 8.94
CA ALA A 19 14.24 -23.93 7.69
C ALA A 19 13.43 -23.21 6.58
N ALA A 20 12.10 -23.14 6.68
CA ALA A 20 11.23 -22.60 5.63
C ALA A 20 11.17 -21.05 5.57
N GLY A 21 11.90 -20.34 6.43
CA GLY A 21 11.79 -18.88 6.60
C GLY A 21 12.86 -18.03 5.92
N CYS A 22 13.86 -18.62 5.27
CA CYS A 22 14.95 -17.84 4.66
C CYS A 22 14.46 -17.10 3.40
N THR A 23 14.46 -15.78 3.44
CA THR A 23 14.20 -14.93 2.25
C THR A 23 15.51 -14.40 1.68
N MET A 24 15.67 -14.53 0.37
CA MET A 24 16.77 -13.92 -0.40
C MET A 24 16.40 -12.54 -0.96
N ALA A 25 15.27 -11.96 -0.51
CA ALA A 25 14.86 -10.64 -0.95
C ALA A 25 15.85 -9.57 -0.44
N PRO A 26 16.39 -8.71 -1.32
CA PRO A 26 17.26 -7.62 -0.90
C PRO A 26 16.49 -6.61 -0.04
N HIS A 27 17.21 -5.89 0.81
CA HIS A 27 16.62 -4.80 1.58
C HIS A 27 16.13 -3.69 0.65
N TYR A 28 14.87 -3.30 0.81
CA TYR A 28 14.30 -2.18 0.08
C TYR A 28 14.99 -0.87 0.49
N LYS A 29 15.66 -0.22 -0.45
CA LYS A 29 16.18 1.15 -0.30
C LYS A 29 15.43 2.06 -1.26
N ARG A 30 14.68 3.03 -0.71
CA ARG A 30 14.00 4.05 -1.52
C ARG A 30 15.07 4.92 -2.21
N PRO A 31 15.02 5.08 -3.55
CA PRO A 31 15.90 6.02 -4.24
C PRO A 31 15.65 7.47 -3.80
N ASP A 32 16.70 8.28 -3.81
CA ASP A 32 16.56 9.72 -3.59
C ASP A 32 15.73 10.35 -4.72
N ALA A 33 14.89 11.33 -4.38
CA ALA A 33 14.02 11.97 -5.36
C ALA A 33 14.85 12.78 -6.38
N PRO A 34 14.72 12.52 -7.69
CA PRO A 34 15.53 13.18 -8.72
C PRO A 34 14.96 14.57 -9.08
N VAL A 35 14.64 15.37 -8.07
CA VAL A 35 14.04 16.70 -8.20
C VAL A 35 14.74 17.67 -7.26
N ALA A 36 14.60 18.97 -7.52
CA ALA A 36 15.05 19.97 -6.58
C ALA A 36 14.31 19.83 -5.25
N GLN A 37 15.02 20.01 -4.13
CA GLN A 37 14.45 19.89 -2.78
C GLN A 37 13.48 21.04 -2.45
N ALA A 38 13.47 22.10 -3.26
CA ALA A 38 12.57 23.23 -3.13
C ALA A 38 12.08 23.66 -4.52
N TYR A 39 10.90 24.27 -4.56
CA TYR A 39 10.39 24.94 -5.74
C TYR A 39 11.28 26.16 -6.12
N PRO A 40 11.26 26.60 -7.39
CA PRO A 40 11.97 27.81 -7.80
C PRO A 40 11.58 29.03 -6.98
N ALA A 41 12.53 29.93 -6.73
CA ALA A 41 12.32 31.19 -6.03
C ALA A 41 12.57 32.40 -6.97
N GLY A 42 11.86 33.51 -6.73
CA GLY A 42 12.03 34.78 -7.46
C GLY A 42 11.09 34.95 -8.66
N GLY A 43 11.05 36.17 -9.22
CA GLY A 43 10.18 36.52 -10.34
C GLY A 43 8.70 36.25 -10.04
N VAL A 44 8.03 35.50 -10.93
CA VAL A 44 6.63 35.05 -10.74
C VAL A 44 6.44 34.08 -9.57
N TYR A 45 7.53 33.50 -9.05
CA TYR A 45 7.54 32.61 -7.88
C TYR A 45 7.96 33.33 -6.60
N ALA A 46 8.09 34.66 -6.62
CA ALA A 46 8.47 35.44 -5.44
C ALA A 46 7.47 35.32 -4.27
N THR A 47 6.21 35.01 -4.58
CA THR A 47 5.16 34.76 -3.58
C THR A 47 5.02 33.28 -3.22
N GLN A 48 5.81 32.39 -3.84
CA GLN A 48 5.77 30.96 -3.56
C GLN A 48 6.41 30.70 -2.20
N PRO A 49 5.74 29.97 -1.29
CA PRO A 49 6.33 29.61 -0.01
C PRO A 49 7.59 28.75 -0.22
N GLY A 50 8.75 29.31 0.11
CA GLY A 50 10.08 28.80 -0.27
C GLY A 50 10.62 27.63 0.57
N ALA A 51 9.79 26.79 1.18
CA ALA A 51 10.30 25.62 1.91
C ALA A 51 9.37 24.41 1.88
N ALA A 52 9.99 23.22 1.73
CA ALA A 52 9.34 21.94 1.96
C ALA A 52 8.81 21.89 3.41
N GLY A 53 7.48 21.87 3.56
CA GLY A 53 6.80 21.83 4.86
C GLY A 53 6.41 23.19 5.45
N ALA A 54 6.73 24.32 4.81
CA ALA A 54 6.32 25.63 5.29
C ALA A 54 5.03 26.10 4.59
N ARG A 55 3.90 25.87 5.27
CA ARG A 55 2.59 26.54 5.12
C ARG A 55 1.58 25.92 4.17
N SER A 56 0.94 24.92 4.73
CA SER A 56 -0.50 24.85 4.85
C SER A 56 -1.30 26.14 5.19
N ALA A 57 -2.58 26.19 4.80
CA ALA A 57 -3.62 26.85 5.60
C ALA A 57 -3.73 26.26 7.03
N ASN A 58 -3.18 26.95 8.04
CA ASN A 58 -3.16 26.53 9.46
C ASN A 58 -2.20 25.38 9.85
N GLY A 59 -1.12 25.15 9.10
CA GLY A 59 -0.07 24.15 9.45
C GLY A 59 -0.27 22.70 8.96
N GLN A 60 -1.42 22.36 8.37
CA GLN A 60 -1.81 21.12 7.65
C GLN A 60 -1.39 21.00 6.15
N THR A 61 -0.65 19.98 5.73
CA THR A 61 -0.34 19.79 4.29
C THR A 61 -1.60 19.83 3.41
N ALA A 62 -1.47 20.27 2.14
CA ALA A 62 -2.63 20.36 1.25
C ALA A 62 -3.40 19.02 1.11
N ALA A 63 -2.70 17.89 1.19
CA ALA A 63 -3.31 16.56 1.19
C ALA A 63 -4.15 16.24 2.44
N ALA A 64 -3.89 16.91 3.56
CA ALA A 64 -4.66 16.76 4.79
C ALA A 64 -5.93 17.63 4.81
N ILE A 65 -6.03 18.62 3.91
CA ILE A 65 -7.22 19.45 3.76
C ILE A 65 -8.24 18.68 2.93
N GLY A 66 -9.43 18.46 3.49
CA GLY A 66 -10.50 17.77 2.77
C GLY A 66 -10.97 18.58 1.57
N TRP A 67 -11.29 17.93 0.45
CA TRP A 67 -11.77 18.63 -0.74
C TRP A 67 -13.04 19.47 -0.47
N ARG A 68 -13.86 19.07 0.50
CA ARG A 68 -15.05 19.84 0.93
C ARG A 68 -14.69 21.17 1.61
N GLU A 69 -13.60 21.22 2.37
CA GLU A 69 -13.10 22.48 2.94
C GLU A 69 -12.43 23.35 1.87
N PHE A 70 -11.77 22.72 0.91
CA PHE A 70 -11.09 23.45 -0.16
C PHE A 70 -12.05 24.08 -1.18
N PHE A 71 -13.09 23.37 -1.60
CA PHE A 71 -14.07 23.86 -2.57
C PHE A 71 -15.25 24.54 -1.88
N VAL A 72 -15.34 25.86 -1.95
CA VAL A 72 -16.38 26.64 -1.24
C VAL A 72 -17.76 26.57 -1.92
N ASP A 73 -17.85 26.38 -3.25
CA ASP A 73 -19.15 26.34 -3.96
C ASP A 73 -19.91 25.03 -3.65
N PRO A 74 -21.09 25.08 -3.00
CA PRO A 74 -21.86 23.89 -2.65
C PRO A 74 -22.37 23.11 -3.87
N ARG A 75 -22.57 23.78 -5.02
CA ARG A 75 -22.96 23.10 -6.27
C ARG A 75 -21.81 22.25 -6.79
N LEU A 76 -20.58 22.77 -6.75
CA LEU A 76 -19.39 22.03 -7.13
C LEU A 76 -19.17 20.84 -6.18
N GLN A 77 -19.34 21.05 -4.88
CA GLN A 77 -19.25 19.95 -3.92
C GLN A 77 -20.26 18.84 -4.25
N ARG A 78 -21.50 19.19 -4.60
CA ARG A 78 -22.52 18.21 -4.99
C ARG A 78 -22.12 17.43 -6.26
N LEU A 79 -21.52 18.09 -7.24
CA LEU A 79 -21.02 17.42 -8.44
C LEU A 79 -19.88 16.45 -8.12
N ILE A 80 -18.97 16.81 -7.22
CA ILE A 80 -17.90 15.92 -6.75
C ILE A 80 -18.50 14.68 -6.09
N GLU A 81 -19.54 14.82 -5.24
CA GLU A 81 -20.22 13.67 -4.63
C GLU A 81 -20.85 12.75 -5.66
N ILE A 82 -21.55 13.31 -6.65
CA ILE A 82 -22.17 12.54 -7.72
C ILE A 82 -21.09 11.80 -8.50
N ALA A 83 -19.96 12.45 -8.80
CA ALA A 83 -18.84 11.83 -9.50
C ALA A 83 -18.22 10.70 -8.67
N LEU A 84 -17.91 10.93 -7.39
CA LEU A 84 -17.32 9.89 -6.52
C LEU A 84 -18.21 8.64 -6.41
N ASN A 85 -19.54 8.82 -6.39
CA ASN A 85 -20.49 7.71 -6.28
C ASN A 85 -20.75 6.99 -7.61
N ASN A 86 -20.66 7.68 -8.75
CA ASN A 86 -21.13 7.16 -10.04
C ASN A 86 -20.03 6.99 -11.10
N ASN A 87 -18.81 7.47 -10.85
CA ASN A 87 -17.72 7.39 -11.83
C ASN A 87 -17.29 5.92 -12.05
N ARG A 88 -17.46 5.46 -13.29
CA ARG A 88 -17.12 4.08 -13.69
C ARG A 88 -15.62 3.81 -13.67
N ASP A 89 -14.80 4.81 -13.93
CA ASP A 89 -13.34 4.68 -13.89
C ASP A 89 -12.83 4.48 -12.44
N LEU A 90 -13.41 5.21 -11.48
CA LEU A 90 -13.14 4.96 -10.06
C LEU A 90 -13.59 3.56 -9.64
N ARG A 91 -14.74 3.09 -10.14
CA ARG A 91 -15.22 1.72 -9.89
C ARG A 91 -14.26 0.66 -10.45
N VAL A 92 -13.77 0.85 -11.67
CA VAL A 92 -12.74 -0.02 -12.26
C VAL A 92 -11.47 -0.01 -11.41
N SER A 93 -11.03 1.15 -10.93
CA SER A 93 -9.87 1.28 -10.06
C SER A 93 -10.03 0.49 -8.74
N VAL A 94 -11.22 0.53 -8.13
CA VAL A 94 -11.52 -0.27 -6.92
C VAL A 94 -11.49 -1.77 -7.25
N LEU A 95 -12.10 -2.20 -8.36
CA LEU A 95 -12.07 -3.60 -8.79
C LEU A 95 -10.64 -4.09 -9.08
N ASN A 96 -9.77 -3.23 -9.60
CA ASN A 96 -8.36 -3.57 -9.82
C ASN A 96 -7.62 -3.84 -8.50
N ILE A 97 -7.96 -3.10 -7.43
CA ILE A 97 -7.41 -3.35 -6.08
C ILE A 97 -7.90 -4.71 -5.55
N GLU A 98 -9.18 -5.03 -5.75
CA GLU A 98 -9.75 -6.32 -5.36
C GLU A 98 -9.12 -7.48 -6.15
N ALA A 99 -8.93 -7.32 -7.45
CA ALA A 99 -8.25 -8.29 -8.30
C ALA A 99 -6.80 -8.52 -7.85
N ALA A 100 -6.05 -7.44 -7.57
CA ALA A 100 -4.68 -7.55 -7.05
C ALA A 100 -4.65 -8.26 -5.69
N ARG A 101 -5.63 -8.00 -4.81
CA ARG A 101 -5.77 -8.68 -3.52
C ARG A 101 -6.09 -10.17 -3.69
N ALA A 102 -6.97 -10.54 -4.61
CA ALA A 102 -7.29 -11.93 -4.91
C ALA A 102 -6.07 -12.67 -5.47
N GLN A 103 -5.34 -12.05 -6.41
CA GLN A 103 -4.11 -12.61 -6.94
C GLN A 103 -3.05 -12.83 -5.84
N TYR A 104 -2.90 -11.88 -4.92
CA TYR A 104 -2.03 -12.05 -3.76
C TYR A 104 -2.46 -13.24 -2.88
N GLN A 105 -3.77 -13.42 -2.65
CA GLN A 105 -4.27 -14.57 -1.88
C GLN A 105 -3.97 -15.90 -2.56
N ILE A 106 -4.11 -15.99 -3.88
CA ILE A 106 -3.76 -17.19 -4.66
C ILE A 106 -2.27 -17.50 -4.51
N THR A 107 -1.40 -16.51 -4.73
CA THR A 107 0.05 -16.69 -4.57
C THR A 107 0.40 -17.12 -3.14
N ARG A 108 -0.23 -16.51 -2.13
CA ARG A 108 -0.04 -16.87 -0.73
C ARG A 108 -0.55 -18.28 -0.42
N ALA A 109 -1.62 -18.73 -1.05
CA ALA A 109 -2.16 -20.09 -0.87
C ALA A 109 -1.13 -21.16 -1.26
N GLY A 110 -0.25 -20.87 -2.23
CA GLY A 110 0.87 -21.74 -2.60
C GLY A 110 1.92 -21.96 -1.51
N LEU A 111 1.87 -21.22 -0.39
CA LEU A 111 2.71 -21.49 0.78
C LEU A 111 2.15 -22.59 1.69
N PHE A 112 0.92 -23.07 1.43
CA PHE A 112 0.24 -24.09 2.21
C PHE A 112 0.09 -25.39 1.40
N PRO A 113 -0.01 -26.56 2.06
CA PRO A 113 -0.27 -27.82 1.37
C PRO A 113 -1.68 -27.86 0.76
N THR A 114 -1.82 -28.48 -0.40
CA THR A 114 -3.13 -28.80 -1.01
C THR A 114 -3.68 -30.10 -0.41
N LEU A 115 -5.00 -30.14 -0.19
CA LEU A 115 -5.69 -31.32 0.31
C LEU A 115 -6.75 -31.72 -0.72
N ASP A 116 -6.53 -32.85 -1.40
CA ASP A 116 -7.44 -33.40 -2.40
C ASP A 116 -7.71 -34.88 -2.09
N GLY A 117 -8.89 -35.38 -2.46
CA GLY A 117 -9.27 -36.78 -2.26
C GLY A 117 -9.87 -37.36 -3.53
N THR A 118 -9.39 -38.54 -3.93
CA THR A 118 -9.94 -39.32 -5.04
C THR A 118 -10.40 -40.68 -4.53
N GLY A 119 -11.48 -41.21 -5.10
CA GLY A 119 -12.05 -42.52 -4.80
C GLY A 119 -12.35 -43.29 -6.07
#